data_AF-A0A838HNV4-F1
#
_entry.id   AF-A0A838HNV4-F1
#
_cell.length_a   1.000
_cell.length_b   1.000
_cell.length_c   1.000
_cell.angle_alpha   90.00
_cell.angle_beta   90.00
_cell.angle_gamma   90.00
#
_symmetry.space_group_name_H-M   'P 1'
#
loop_
_entity.id
_entity.type
_entity.pdbx_description
1 polymer ?
#
loop_
_entity_poly.entity_id
_entity_poly.type
_entity_poly.pdbx_seq_one_letter_code
_entity_poly.pdbx_strand_id
1 'polypeptide(L)'
;MAGKRRQFTLEFKLEAVQLASTSKKPLAQVARELGIRPEMLRTWRRQAESRAGLAPGDVFPGNGKLTSQEEQIRRLRYELEQVKQERDFLKKAHCYTWTTSSL
;
A
#
# COMPACT_ATOMS: atom_id res chain seq x y z
N MET A 1 -4.70 -24.66 -15.86
CA MET A 1 -5.60 -24.62 -14.67
C MET A 1 -5.07 -23.59 -13.68
N ALA A 2 -5.65 -22.39 -13.62
CA ALA A 2 -5.27 -21.41 -12.60
C ALA A 2 -5.70 -21.92 -11.21
N GLY A 3 -4.73 -22.36 -10.40
CA GLY A 3 -5.01 -22.90 -9.07
C GLY A 3 -5.70 -21.88 -8.18
N LYS A 4 -6.77 -22.30 -7.50
CA LYS A 4 -7.53 -21.48 -6.55
C LYS A 4 -6.58 -20.95 -5.47
N ARG A 5 -6.33 -19.64 -5.48
CA ARG A 5 -5.45 -18.97 -4.51
C ARG A 5 -6.11 -19.04 -3.14
N ARG A 6 -5.47 -19.72 -2.19
CA ARG A 6 -5.91 -19.72 -0.78
C ARG A 6 -5.83 -18.29 -0.25
N GLN A 7 -6.96 -17.76 0.20
CA GLN A 7 -7.00 -16.47 0.87
C GLN A 7 -6.84 -16.70 2.37
N PHE A 8 -5.94 -15.94 2.98
CA PHE A 8 -5.69 -15.96 4.42
C PHE A 8 -6.11 -14.62 5.00
N THR A 9 -6.76 -14.66 6.16
CA THR A 9 -7.16 -13.46 6.91
C THR A 9 -5.94 -12.67 7.37
N LEU A 10 -6.15 -11.39 7.66
CA LEU A 10 -5.08 -10.51 8.15
C LEU A 10 -4.50 -11.02 9.48
N GLU A 11 -5.38 -11.35 10.42
CA GLU A 11 -5.03 -11.92 11.73
C GLU A 11 -4.11 -13.14 11.60
N PHE A 12 -4.46 -14.07 10.70
CA PHE A 12 -3.67 -15.28 10.49
C PHE A 12 -2.25 -14.98 9.99
N LYS A 13 -2.09 -13.97 9.12
CA LYS A 13 -0.76 -13.59 8.61
C LYS A 13 0.09 -12.96 9.72
N LEU A 14 -0.52 -12.13 10.56
CA LEU A 14 0.16 -11.49 11.69
C LEU A 14 0.62 -12.54 12.70
N GLU A 15 -0.28 -13.43 13.10
CA GLU A 15 0.01 -14.50 14.04
C GLU A 15 1.09 -15.43 13.49
N ALA A 16 1.02 -15.80 12.21
CA ALA A 16 2.05 -16.62 11.57
C ALA A 16 3.44 -15.97 11.58
N VAL A 17 3.52 -14.66 11.31
CA VAL A 17 4.79 -13.90 11.34
C VAL A 17 5.29 -13.71 12.78
N GLN A 18 4.40 -13.44 13.73
CA GLN A 18 4.76 -13.37 15.15
C GLN A 18 5.29 -14.71 15.65
N LEU A 19 4.61 -15.80 15.34
CA LEU A 19 5.05 -17.15 15.70
C LEU A 19 6.42 -17.47 15.09
N ALA A 20 6.63 -17.10 13.82
CA ALA A 20 7.92 -17.28 13.16
C ALA A 20 9.05 -16.42 13.74
N SER A 21 8.73 -15.30 14.39
CA SER A 21 9.71 -14.38 14.99
C SER A 21 10.03 -14.75 16.45
N THR A 22 9.02 -15.20 17.21
CA THR A 22 9.15 -15.61 18.60
C THR A 22 9.69 -17.03 18.73
N SER A 23 9.37 -17.92 17.78
CA SER A 23 9.82 -19.30 17.81
C SER A 23 11.30 -19.40 17.37
N LYS A 24 12.11 -20.13 18.14
CA LYS A 24 13.49 -20.49 17.76
C LYS A 24 13.55 -21.58 16.66
N LYS A 25 12.39 -22.01 16.16
CA LYS A 25 12.29 -23.05 15.12
C LYS A 25 12.58 -22.46 13.73
N PRO A 26 13.09 -23.27 12.78
CA PRO A 26 13.28 -22.81 11.42
C PRO A 26 11.95 -22.47 10.75
N LEU A 27 11.95 -21.43 9.91
CA LEU A 27 10.76 -20.90 9.25
C LEU A 27 9.99 -21.97 8.44
N ALA A 28 10.71 -22.92 7.84
CA ALA A 28 10.13 -24.04 7.12
C ALA A 28 9.35 -25.00 8.02
N GLN A 29 9.77 -25.18 9.27
CA GLN A 29 9.05 -26.01 10.24
C GLN A 29 7.78 -25.31 10.72
N VAL A 30 7.86 -24.01 11.05
CA VAL A 30 6.69 -23.19 11.41
C VAL A 30 5.66 -23.18 10.27
N ALA A 31 6.11 -23.05 9.02
CA ALA A 31 5.22 -23.11 7.86
C ALA A 31 4.52 -24.48 7.71
N ARG A 32 5.23 -25.59 7.96
CA ARG A 32 4.64 -26.94 7.94
C ARG A 32 3.62 -27.12 9.05
N GLU A 33 3.92 -26.67 10.27
CA GLU A 33 3.00 -26.70 11.41
C GLU A 33 1.72 -25.90 11.12
N LEU A 34 1.83 -24.77 10.44
CA LEU A 34 0.70 -23.93 10.00
C LEU A 34 0.01 -24.42 8.71
N GLY A 35 0.50 -25.48 8.07
CA GLY A 35 -0.05 -25.99 6.80
C GLY A 35 0.09 -25.03 5.60
N ILE A 36 1.03 -24.09 5.67
CA ILE A 36 1.31 -23.10 4.62
C ILE A 36 2.62 -23.39 3.90
N ARG A 37 2.79 -22.79 2.72
CA ARG A 37 4.04 -22.90 1.97
C ARG A 37 5.14 -22.06 2.66
N PRO A 38 6.35 -22.60 2.87
CA PRO A 38 7.46 -21.85 3.48
C PRO A 38 7.77 -20.52 2.78
N GLU A 39 7.69 -20.48 1.44
CA GLU A 39 7.91 -19.26 0.66
C GLU A 39 6.89 -18.15 0.97
N MET A 40 5.65 -18.51 1.31
CA MET A 40 4.63 -17.54 1.68
C MET A 40 4.96 -16.90 3.03
N LEU A 41 5.34 -17.72 4.01
CA LEU A 41 5.75 -17.23 5.33
C LEU A 41 7.01 -16.36 5.23
N ARG A 42 7.96 -16.73 4.36
CA ARG A 42 9.17 -15.93 4.11
C ARG A 42 8.83 -14.56 3.53
N THR A 43 7.90 -14.53 2.57
CA THR A 43 7.41 -13.29 1.95
C THR A 43 6.71 -12.41 2.99
N TRP A 44 5.84 -13.00 3.84
CA TRP A 44 5.13 -12.26 4.88
C TRP A 44 6.06 -11.69 5.94
N ARG A 45 7.07 -12.46 6.36
CA ARG A 45 8.11 -11.98 7.28
C ARG A 45 8.85 -10.79 6.67
N ARG A 46 9.29 -10.89 5.41
CA ARG A 46 9.96 -9.78 4.72
C ARG A 46 9.07 -8.54 4.60
N GLN A 47 7.78 -8.72 4.32
CA GLN A 47 6.81 -7.62 4.28
C GLN A 47 6.69 -6.95 5.64
N ALA A 48 6.55 -7.73 6.72
CA ALA A 48 6.49 -7.23 8.09
C ALA A 48 7.77 -6.49 8.52
N GLU A 49 8.95 -7.00 8.15
CA GLU A 49 10.23 -6.32 8.42
C GLU A 49 10.37 -5.02 7.62
N SER A 50 10.06 -5.05 6.31
CA SER A 50 10.18 -3.87 5.43
C SER A 50 9.17 -2.75 5.73
N ARG A 51 8.07 -3.11 6.38
CA ARG A 51 6.96 -2.20 6.73
C ARG A 51 6.76 -2.12 8.24
N ALA A 52 7.80 -2.42 9.00
CA ALA A 52 7.79 -2.33 10.45
C ALA A 52 7.43 -0.90 10.86
N GLY A 53 6.37 -0.76 11.67
CA GLY A 53 5.83 0.54 12.11
C GLY A 53 4.58 1.02 11.35
N LEU A 54 4.17 0.34 10.26
CA LEU A 54 2.88 0.60 9.60
C LEU A 54 1.75 -0.18 10.26
N ALA A 55 0.51 0.30 10.09
CA ALA A 55 -0.67 -0.40 10.57
C ALA A 55 -0.76 -1.80 9.93
N PRO A 56 -1.28 -2.83 10.64
CA PRO A 56 -1.30 -4.19 10.13
C PRO A 56 -1.98 -4.35 8.76
N GLY A 57 -3.00 -3.53 8.47
CA GLY A 57 -3.68 -3.48 7.17
C GLY A 57 -2.80 -3.01 6.01
N ASP A 58 -1.78 -2.19 6.28
CA ASP A 58 -0.84 -1.68 5.28
C ASP A 58 0.42 -2.58 5.16
N VAL A 59 0.66 -3.45 6.14
CA VAL A 59 1.74 -4.45 6.09
C VAL A 59 1.41 -5.55 5.06
N PHE A 60 0.14 -5.96 4.99
CA PHE A 60 -0.33 -7.01 4.10
C PHE A 60 -1.43 -6.51 3.13
N PRO A 61 -1.12 -5.61 2.18
CA PRO A 61 -2.08 -5.26 1.15
C PRO A 61 -2.42 -6.55 0.39
N GLY A 62 -3.69 -6.95 0.41
CA GLY A 62 -4.16 -8.04 -0.45
C GLY A 62 -3.79 -7.73 -1.89
N ASN A 63 -3.47 -8.75 -2.70
CA ASN A 63 -3.13 -8.56 -4.12
C ASN A 63 -4.20 -7.71 -4.82
N GLY A 64 -3.93 -6.42 -5.03
CA GLY A 64 -4.84 -5.46 -5.67
C GLY A 64 -5.48 -4.39 -4.78
N LYS A 65 -5.28 -4.40 -3.45
CA LYS A 65 -5.66 -3.27 -2.58
C LYS A 65 -4.45 -2.36 -2.41
N LEU A 66 -4.53 -1.12 -2.94
CA LEU A 66 -3.62 -0.05 -2.55
C LEU A 66 -3.65 0.08 -1.03
N THR A 67 -2.49 0.31 -0.41
CA THR A 67 -2.49 0.67 1.01
C THR A 67 -3.30 1.96 1.21
N SER A 68 -3.89 2.14 2.39
CA SER A 68 -4.68 3.36 2.69
C SER A 68 -3.86 4.62 2.39
N GLN A 69 -2.56 4.54 2.65
CA GLN A 69 -1.58 5.58 2.38
C GLN A 69 -1.37 5.85 0.87
N GLU A 70 -1.34 4.82 0.03
CA GLU A 70 -1.23 4.98 -1.43
C GLU A 70 -2.50 5.58 -2.04
N GLU A 71 -3.67 5.26 -1.48
CA GLU A 71 -4.96 5.85 -1.89
C GLU A 71 -5.02 7.34 -1.51
N GLN A 72 -4.56 7.69 -0.32
CA GLN A 72 -4.40 9.08 0.11
C GLN A 72 -3.44 9.86 -0.80
N ILE A 73 -2.28 9.28 -1.13
CA ILE A 73 -1.31 9.90 -2.05
C ILE A 73 -1.94 10.16 -3.42
N ARG A 74 -2.76 9.24 -3.94
CA ARG A 74 -3.47 9.43 -5.21
C ARG A 74 -4.49 10.55 -5.13
N ARG A 75 -5.29 10.60 -4.06
CA ARG A 75 -6.27 11.67 -3.83
C ARG A 75 -5.58 13.04 -3.75
N LEU A 76 -4.53 13.15 -2.92
CA LEU A 76 -3.74 14.37 -2.77
C LEU A 76 -3.10 14.83 -4.08
N ARG A 77 -2.60 13.90 -4.90
CA ARG A 77 -2.05 14.22 -6.23
C ARG A 77 -3.14 14.76 -7.17
N TYR A 78 -4.34 14.18 -7.13
CA TYR A 78 -5.46 14.65 -7.93
C TYR A 78 -5.90 16.06 -7.52
N GLU A 79 -6.01 16.31 -6.21
CA GLU A 79 -6.35 17.64 -5.67
C GLU A 79 -5.31 18.70 -6.05
N LEU A 80 -4.01 18.37 -5.97
CA LEU A 80 -2.94 19.29 -6.39
C LEU A 80 -3.00 19.62 -7.89
N GLU A 81 -3.34 18.65 -8.73
CA GLU A 81 -3.49 18.86 -10.17
C GLU A 81 -4.67 19.81 -10.45
N GLN A 82 -5.81 19.60 -9.81
CA GLN A 82 -6.99 20.46 -9.93
C GLN A 82 -6.70 21.91 -9.50
N VAL A 83 -6.12 22.09 -8.31
CA VAL A 83 -5.78 23.43 -7.78
C VAL A 83 -4.77 24.15 -8.68
N LYS A 84 -3.80 23.44 -9.27
CA LYS A 84 -2.87 24.03 -10.24
C LYS A 84 -3.58 24.51 -11.50
N GLN A 85 -4.51 23.71 -12.03
CA GLN A 85 -5.28 24.07 -13.21
C GLN A 85 -6.14 25.32 -12.97
N GLU A 86 -6.82 25.40 -11.82
CA GLU A 86 -7.59 26.58 -11.43
C GLU A 86 -6.71 27.84 -11.36
N ARG A 87 -5.58 27.76 -10.65
CA ARG A 87 -4.63 28.88 -10.54
C ARG A 87 -4.10 29.31 -11.91
N ASP A 88 -3.78 28.36 -12.78
CA ASP A 88 -3.22 28.66 -14.09
C ASP A 88 -4.29 29.25 -15.03
N PHE A 89 -5.56 28.84 -14.90
CA PHE A 89 -6.69 29.48 -15.57
C PHE A 89 -6.88 30.93 -15.09
N LEU A 90 -6.91 31.16 -13.77
CA LEU A 90 -7.03 32.48 -13.16
C LEU A 90 -5.89 33.42 -13.58
N LYS A 91 -4.65 32.92 -13.61
CA LYS A 91 -3.48 33.67 -14.11
C LYS A 91 -3.61 34.06 -15.57
N LYS A 92 -4.06 33.13 -16.43
CA LYS A 92 -4.29 33.42 -17.86
C LYS A 92 -5.40 34.45 -18.05
N ALA A 93 -6.49 34.36 -17.30
CA ALA A 93 -7.59 35.31 -17.33
C ALA A 93 -7.15 36.71 -16.90
N HIS A 94 -6.41 36.82 -15.78
CA HIS A 94 -5.85 38.10 -15.34
C HIS A 94 -4.87 38.72 -16.34
N CYS A 95 -4.05 37.91 -17.01
CA CYS A 95 -3.14 38.40 -18.04
C CYS A 95 -3.92 38.94 -19.25
N TYR A 96 -4.96 38.24 -19.68
CA TYR A 96 -5.81 38.67 -20.80
C TYR A 96 -6.54 40.00 -20.53
N THR A 97 -7.12 40.16 -19.33
CA THR A 97 -7.85 41.40 -18.98
C THR A 97 -6.92 42.60 -18.90
N TRP A 98 -5.72 42.44 -18.36
CA TRP A 98 -4.75 43.54 -18.25
C TRP A 98 -4.16 43.94 -19.61
N THR A 99 -3.92 42.98 -20.50
CA THR A 99 -3.38 43.24 -21.84
C THR A 99 -4.42 43.90 -22.76
N THR A 100 -5.71 43.56 -22.61
CA THR A 100 -6.79 44.19 -23.39
C THR A 100 -7.12 45.60 -22.90
N SER A 101 -6.93 45.88 -21.61
CA SER A 101 -7.17 47.22 -21.03
C SER A 101 -6.04 48.23 -21.28
N SER A 102 -4.91 47.80 -21.85
CA SER A 102 -3.73 48.63 -22.12
C SER A 102 -3.50 48.94 -23.61
N LEU A 103 -4.47 48.62 -24.47
CA LEU A 103 -4.62 49.08 -25.86
C LEU A 103 -5.70 50.16 -25.94
#